data_AF-A0AAJ2H5K3-F1
#
_entry.id   AF-A0AAJ2H5K3-F1
#
_cell.length_a   1.000
_cell.length_b   1.000
_cell.length_c   1.000
_cell.angle_alpha   90.00
_cell.angle_beta   90.00
_cell.angle_gamma   90.00
#
_symmetry.space_group_name_H-M   'P 1'
#
loop_
_entity.id
_entity.type
_entity.pdbx_description
1 polymer ?
#
loop_
_entity_poly.entity_id
_entity_poly.type
_entity_poly.pdbx_seq_one_letter_code
_entity_poly.pdbx_strand_id
1 'polypeptide(L)'
;GLMKGDLQESFQKGDKTITRKMNADLNFKDLDGGEFKLHGRSLMLLRNVGHLMTNPAILVDLGNGNEEIFEGIMDALVTSLLTSHDIKGTNPMPNSRTGSM
;
A
#
# COMPACT_ATOMS: atom_id res chain seq x y z
N GLY A 1 -3.98 4.06 -4.85
CA GLY A 1 -4.36 4.01 -3.44
C GLY A 1 -3.15 4.27 -2.56
N LEU A 2 -2.93 3.41 -1.56
CA LEU A 2 -1.93 3.63 -0.51
C LEU A 2 -0.51 3.88 -1.05
N MET A 3 0.01 2.97 -1.89
CA MET A 3 1.36 3.10 -2.45
C MET A 3 1.52 4.28 -3.43
N LYS A 4 0.43 4.89 -3.90
CA LYS A 4 0.44 6.11 -4.72
C LYS A 4 0.23 7.38 -3.90
N GLY A 5 -0.16 7.27 -2.63
CA GLY A 5 -0.47 8.42 -1.77
C GLY A 5 -1.80 9.13 -2.07
N ASP A 6 -2.67 8.53 -2.88
CA ASP A 6 -3.90 9.15 -3.39
C ASP A 6 -5.19 8.50 -2.85
N LEU A 7 -5.08 7.55 -1.91
CA LEU A 7 -6.26 6.90 -1.35
C LEU A 7 -7.08 7.91 -0.54
N GLN A 8 -8.35 8.05 -0.91
CA GLN A 8 -9.31 8.84 -0.18
C GLN A 8 -10.70 8.20 -0.26
N GLU A 9 -11.52 8.47 0.74
CA GLU A 9 -12.90 7.98 0.84
C GLU A 9 -13.78 9.07 1.45
N SER A 10 -15.00 9.24 0.93
CA SER A 10 -15.96 10.23 1.44
C SER A 10 -17.12 9.54 2.13
N PHE A 11 -17.46 9.98 3.35
CA PHE A 11 -18.55 9.41 4.14
C PHE A 11 -19.31 10.49 4.92
N GLN A 12 -20.54 10.18 5.32
CA GLN A 12 -21.36 11.08 6.14
C GLN A 12 -20.96 10.98 7.61
N LYS A 13 -20.87 12.13 8.27
CA LYS A 13 -20.72 12.25 9.72
C LYS A 13 -21.74 13.27 10.24
N GLY A 14 -22.88 12.78 10.72
CA GLY A 14 -24.06 13.61 10.93
C GLY A 14 -24.53 14.20 9.60
N ASP A 15 -24.77 15.50 9.57
CA ASP A 15 -25.26 16.21 8.38
C ASP A 15 -24.15 16.71 7.44
N LYS A 16 -22.91 16.23 7.61
CA LYS A 16 -21.75 16.66 6.82
C LYS A 16 -21.09 15.48 6.12
N THR A 17 -20.77 15.68 4.84
CA THR A 17 -19.87 14.79 4.10
C THR A 17 -18.43 15.16 4.40
N ILE A 18 -17.62 14.16 4.77
CA ILE A 18 -16.20 14.33 5.08
C ILE A 18 -15.40 13.39 4.16
N THR A 19 -14.36 13.92 3.53
CA THR A 19 -13.37 13.13 2.79
C THR A 19 -12.17 12.84 3.67
N ARG A 20 -11.91 11.56 3.94
CA ARG A 20 -10.70 11.09 4.63
C ARG A 20 -9.64 10.73 3.60
N LYS A 21 -8.41 11.20 3.84
CA LYS A 21 -7.21 10.89 3.04
C LYS A 21 -6.02 10.63 3.95
N MET A 22 -4.91 10.18 3.39
CA MET A 22 -3.65 9.99 4.12
C MET A 22 -3.14 11.31 4.72
N ASN A 23 -2.67 11.28 5.97
CA ASN A 23 -2.09 12.43 6.65
C ASN A 23 -0.71 12.78 6.06
N ALA A 24 -0.40 14.07 5.98
CA ALA A 24 0.93 14.55 5.60
C ALA A 24 1.96 14.34 6.72
N ASP A 25 3.24 14.52 6.40
CA ASP A 25 4.30 14.60 7.41
C ASP A 25 4.15 15.83 8.29
N LEU A 26 4.64 15.71 9.52
CA LEU A 26 4.54 16.74 10.55
C LEU A 26 5.85 17.53 10.60
N ASN A 27 5.76 18.86 10.50
CA ASN A 27 6.91 19.76 10.58
C ASN A 27 7.11 20.24 12.01
N PHE A 28 8.35 20.26 12.47
CA PHE A 28 8.75 20.71 13.81
C PHE A 28 9.96 21.63 13.74
N LYS A 29 10.15 22.40 14.82
CA LYS A 29 11.39 23.13 15.09
C LYS A 29 12.05 22.55 16.33
N ASP A 30 13.35 22.35 16.28
CA ASP A 30 14.13 22.00 17.45
C ASP A 30 14.37 23.22 18.36
N LEU A 31 15.09 23.02 19.47
CA LEU A 31 15.37 24.07 20.45
C LEU A 31 16.28 25.18 19.91
N ASP A 32 17.08 24.89 18.87
CA ASP A 32 17.96 25.83 18.20
C ASP A 32 17.27 26.53 17.01
N GLY A 33 16.00 26.18 16.74
CA GLY A 33 15.19 26.73 15.66
C GLY A 33 15.34 26.00 14.32
N GLY A 34 16.10 24.91 14.26
CA GLY A 34 16.26 24.06 13.08
C GLY A 34 14.98 23.33 12.70
N GLU A 35 14.68 23.21 11.40
CA GLU A 35 13.48 22.53 10.91
C GLU A 35 13.74 21.04 10.66
N PHE A 36 12.83 20.19 11.14
CA PHE A 36 12.82 18.77 10.82
C PHE A 36 11.40 18.24 10.64
N LYS A 37 11.28 17.03 10.07
CA LYS A 37 10.00 16.39 9.77
C LYS A 37 9.90 15.04 10.44
N LEU A 38 8.72 14.72 10.97
CA LEU A 38 8.37 13.37 11.41
C LEU A 38 7.35 12.76 10.46
N HIS A 39 7.46 11.44 10.28
CA HIS A 39 6.56 10.70 9.42
C HIS A 39 5.15 10.70 10.02
N GLY A 40 4.18 11.24 9.29
CA GLY A 40 2.81 11.43 9.79
C GLY A 40 1.91 10.19 9.66
N ARG A 41 2.47 9.05 9.27
CA ARG A 41 1.75 7.83 8.90
C ARG A 41 2.44 6.61 9.53
N SER A 42 1.67 5.56 9.78
CA SER A 42 2.24 4.26 10.14
C SER A 42 3.01 3.68 8.95
N LEU A 43 4.09 2.97 9.25
CA LEU A 43 4.67 2.05 8.27
C LEU A 43 3.62 0.98 7.94
N MET A 44 3.39 0.75 6.65
CA MET A 44 2.45 -0.21 6.13
C MET A 44 3.17 -1.50 5.79
N LEU A 45 2.61 -2.62 6.25
CA LEU A 45 3.01 -3.98 5.87
C LEU A 45 1.88 -4.61 5.04
N LEU A 46 2.26 -5.47 4.10
CA LEU A 46 1.33 -6.26 3.29
C LEU A 46 1.29 -7.69 3.82
N ARG A 47 0.09 -8.17 4.17
CA ARG A 47 -0.12 -9.55 4.62
C ARG A 47 -0.80 -10.33 3.51
N ASN A 48 0.01 -10.92 2.65
CA ASN A 48 -0.45 -11.88 1.65
C ASN A 48 -1.06 -13.11 2.32
N VAL A 49 -1.86 -13.86 1.58
CA VAL A 49 -2.36 -15.16 2.05
C VAL A 49 -1.24 -16.20 2.13
N GLY A 50 -1.52 -17.30 2.85
CA GLY A 50 -0.63 -18.45 2.96
C GLY A 50 -0.71 -19.39 1.75
N HIS A 51 -0.11 -20.58 1.87
CA HIS A 51 0.09 -21.49 0.74
C HIS A 51 -1.12 -22.38 0.38
N LEU A 52 -2.22 -22.35 1.14
CA LEU A 52 -3.29 -23.34 1.03
C LEU A 52 -4.25 -23.08 -0.13
N MET A 53 -4.75 -21.85 -0.25
CA MET A 53 -5.88 -21.55 -1.13
C MET A 53 -5.45 -21.31 -2.57
N THR A 54 -6.32 -21.71 -3.50
CA THR A 54 -6.29 -21.31 -4.90
C THR A 54 -7.33 -20.21 -5.16
N ASN A 55 -7.22 -19.54 -6.31
CA ASN A 55 -8.15 -18.48 -6.69
C ASN A 55 -8.43 -18.52 -8.21
N PRO A 56 -9.71 -18.48 -8.64
CA PRO A 56 -10.06 -18.52 -10.06
C PRO A 56 -9.77 -17.22 -10.83
N ALA A 57 -9.19 -16.20 -10.19
CA ALA A 57 -8.76 -14.97 -10.85
C ALA A 57 -7.74 -15.20 -11.98
N ILE A 58 -6.94 -16.27 -11.89
CA ILE A 58 -6.01 -16.71 -12.92
C ILE A 58 -6.18 -18.21 -13.10
N LEU A 59 -6.35 -18.64 -14.35
CA LEU A 59 -6.33 -20.05 -14.74
C LEU A 59 -4.98 -20.37 -15.41
N VAL A 60 -4.39 -21.49 -15.01
CA VAL A 60 -3.12 -22.00 -15.54
C VAL A 60 -3.36 -23.36 -16.19
N ASP A 61 -2.90 -23.53 -17.43
CA ASP A 61 -2.91 -24.82 -18.12
C ASP A 61 -1.60 -25.56 -17.83
N LEU A 62 -1.69 -26.70 -17.16
CA LEU A 62 -0.57 -27.57 -16.81
C LEU A 62 -0.50 -28.82 -17.70
N GLY A 63 -1.25 -28.85 -18.81
CA GLY A 63 -1.30 -29.96 -19.76
C GLY A 63 -2.42 -30.98 -19.50
N ASN A 64 -3.16 -30.84 -18.38
CA ASN A 64 -4.30 -31.68 -18.02
C ASN A 64 -5.63 -30.89 -17.94
N GLY A 65 -5.65 -29.67 -18.48
CA GLY A 65 -6.75 -28.72 -18.36
C GLY A 65 -6.38 -27.51 -17.50
N ASN A 66 -7.32 -26.57 -17.41
CA ASN A 66 -7.15 -25.35 -16.64
C ASN A 66 -7.34 -25.61 -15.15
N GLU A 67 -6.38 -25.17 -14.35
CA GLU A 67 -6.42 -25.18 -12.89
C GLU A 67 -6.33 -23.75 -12.35
N GLU A 68 -6.80 -23.52 -11.13
CA GLU A 68 -6.69 -22.22 -10.46
C GLU A 68 -5.25 -21.98 -9.96
N ILE A 69 -4.78 -20.74 -10.00
CA ILE A 69 -3.49 -20.38 -9.41
C ILE A 69 -3.54 -20.48 -7.87
N PHE A 70 -2.43 -20.84 -7.23
CA PHE A 70 -2.27 -20.63 -5.78
C PHE A 70 -2.30 -19.13 -5.46
N GLU A 71 -3.22 -18.74 -4.57
CA GLU A 71 -3.49 -17.34 -4.26
C GLU A 71 -2.26 -16.65 -3.63
N GLY A 72 -1.49 -17.36 -2.81
CA GLY A 72 -0.26 -16.81 -2.22
C GLY A 72 0.81 -16.43 -3.27
N ILE A 73 0.88 -17.17 -4.39
CA ILE A 73 1.79 -16.84 -5.50
C ILE A 73 1.28 -15.59 -6.24
N MET A 74 -0.03 -15.53 -6.49
CA MET A 74 -0.68 -14.37 -7.09
C MET A 74 -0.43 -13.12 -6.23
N ASP A 75 -0.68 -13.18 -4.93
CA ASP A 75 -0.44 -12.08 -3.99
C ASP A 75 1.02 -11.64 -4.01
N ALA A 76 1.98 -12.59 -3.96
CA ALA A 76 3.40 -12.27 -3.98
C ALA A 76 3.82 -11.47 -5.21
N LEU A 77 3.21 -11.71 -6.37
CA LEU A 77 3.47 -10.94 -7.59
C LEU A 77 2.73 -9.59 -7.58
N VAL A 78 1.43 -9.61 -7.27
CA VAL A 78 0.56 -8.44 -7.37
C VAL A 78 0.94 -7.40 -6.32
N THR A 79 1.06 -7.77 -5.05
CA THR A 79 1.35 -6.81 -3.98
C THR A 79 2.76 -6.22 -4.13
N SER A 80 3.71 -7.02 -4.61
CA SER A 80 5.05 -6.55 -4.97
C SER A 80 5.06 -5.53 -6.09
N LEU A 81 4.26 -5.75 -7.14
CA LEU A 81 4.16 -4.80 -8.24
C LEU A 81 3.56 -3.47 -7.76
N LEU A 82 2.57 -3.51 -6.87
CA LEU A 82 1.90 -2.32 -6.35
C LEU A 82 2.84 -1.41 -5.53
N THR A 83 3.84 -1.97 -4.83
CA THR A 83 4.82 -1.17 -4.06
C THR A 83 5.87 -0.49 -4.93
N SER A 84 5.90 -0.78 -6.24
CA SER A 84 6.82 -0.10 -7.17
C SER A 84 6.68 1.43 -7.15
N HIS A 85 5.47 1.95 -6.90
CA HIS A 85 5.25 3.38 -6.76
C HIS A 85 6.02 3.99 -5.59
N ASP A 86 6.16 3.22 -4.52
CA ASP A 86 6.89 3.58 -3.30
C ASP A 86 8.38 3.43 -3.47
N ILE A 87 8.84 2.26 -3.90
CA ILE A 87 10.27 1.94 -4.02
C ILE A 87 10.94 2.85 -5.07
N LYS A 88 10.23 3.22 -6.14
CA LYS A 88 10.75 4.14 -7.17
C LYS A 88 10.64 5.62 -6.75
N GLY A 89 10.07 5.93 -5.59
CA GLY A 89 9.88 7.31 -5.11
C GLY A 89 8.95 8.14 -5.99
N THR A 90 8.04 7.49 -6.72
CA THR A 90 7.11 8.18 -7.64
C THR A 90 5.85 8.70 -6.95
N ASN A 91 5.67 8.37 -5.67
CA ASN A 91 4.56 8.85 -4.87
C ASN A 91 4.97 10.08 -4.02
N PRO A 92 4.02 10.98 -3.69
CA PRO A 92 4.28 12.14 -2.83
C PRO A 92 4.33 11.79 -1.33
N MET A 93 4.02 10.55 -0.94
CA MET A 93 3.87 10.12 0.45
C MET A 93 4.50 8.74 0.63
N PRO A 94 5.85 8.66 0.68
CA PRO A 94 6.53 7.38 0.71
C PRO A 94 6.23 6.63 2.00
N ASN A 95 6.20 5.30 1.93
CA ASN A 95 6.06 4.37 3.03
C ASN A 95 7.45 3.97 3.53
N SER A 96 8.28 3.43 2.64
CA SER A 96 9.64 3.02 2.94
C SER A 96 10.63 4.17 2.81
N ARG A 97 11.59 4.24 3.74
CA ARG A 97 12.72 5.18 3.68
C ARG A 97 14.04 4.50 3.31
N THR A 98 14.02 3.18 3.16
CA THR A 98 15.20 2.34 2.93
C THR A 98 15.05 1.46 1.69
N GLY A 99 14.04 1.72 0.84
CA GLY A 99 13.82 0.99 -0.41
C GLY A 99 13.32 -0.45 -0.22
N SER A 100 12.77 -0.77 0.95
CA SER A 100 12.16 -2.06 1.24
C SER A 100 10.65 -2.04 1.01
N MET A 101 10.11 -3.13 0.49
CA MET A 101 8.67 -3.37 0.37
C MET A 101 7.99 -3.53 1.72
#